data_AF-A0A837C6P2-F1
#
_entry.id   AF-A0A837C6P2-F1
#
_cell.length_a   1.000
_cell.length_b   1.000
_cell.length_c   1.000
_cell.angle_alpha   90.00
_cell.angle_beta   90.00
_cell.angle_gamma   90.00
#
_symmetry.space_group_name_H-M   'P 1'
#
loop_
_entity.id
_entity.type
_entity.pdbx_description
1 polymer ?
#
loop_
_entity_poly.entity_id
_entity_poly.type
_entity_poly.pdbx_seq_one_letter_code
_entity_poly.pdbx_strand_id
1 'polypeptide(L)'
;MMPMPIEPPEIPPATPGTPTEPPPGIPPGNPQPEITPPVHEPGESPRPDELPGRMPEEIPTRGPNGPLTPGPATDATPRRDHT
;
A
#
# COMPACT_ATOMS: atom_id res chain seq x y z
N MET A 1 49.83 60.97 -11.65
CA MET A 1 48.56 60.56 -11.02
C MET A 1 48.27 59.17 -11.58
N MET A 2 48.36 58.10 -10.76
CA MET A 2 47.98 56.76 -11.22
C MET A 2 46.45 56.75 -11.43
N PRO A 3 45.92 56.23 -12.56
CA PRO A 3 44.49 56.02 -12.69
C PRO A 3 44.06 54.97 -11.67
N MET A 4 43.04 55.30 -10.87
CA MET A 4 42.42 54.35 -9.96
C MET A 4 41.73 53.25 -10.79
N PRO A 5 41.83 51.98 -10.40
CA PRO A 5 41.08 50.91 -11.05
C PRO A 5 39.58 51.20 -10.86
N ILE A 6 38.85 51.25 -11.97
CA ILE A 6 37.40 51.39 -11.96
C ILE A 6 36.86 50.01 -11.59
N GLU A 7 36.28 49.87 -10.40
CA GLU A 7 35.64 48.62 -10.01
C GLU A 7 34.38 48.41 -10.87
N PRO A 8 34.17 47.21 -11.44
CA PRO A 8 33.00 46.92 -12.25
C PRO A 8 31.74 46.94 -11.36
N PRO A 9 30.60 47.43 -11.88
CA PRO A 9 29.34 47.39 -11.14
C PRO A 9 28.90 45.94 -10.87
N GLU A 10 28.41 45.68 -9.66
CA GLU A 10 27.85 44.38 -9.31
C GLU A 10 26.54 44.12 -10.05
N ILE A 11 26.38 42.90 -10.58
CA ILE A 11 25.16 42.47 -11.26
C ILE A 11 24.25 41.79 -10.21
N PRO A 12 22.96 42.18 -10.11
CA PRO A 12 22.04 41.56 -9.18
C PRO A 12 21.81 40.08 -9.52
N PRO A 13 21.47 39.24 -8.53
CA PRO A 13 21.15 37.84 -8.77
C PRO A 13 19.91 37.72 -9.67
N ALA A 14 19.89 36.69 -10.51
CA ALA A 14 18.73 36.39 -11.34
C ALA A 14 17.52 36.06 -10.46
N THR A 15 16.36 36.63 -10.80
CA THR A 15 15.09 36.22 -10.19
C THR A 15 14.75 34.81 -10.70
N PRO A 16 14.58 33.81 -9.81
CA PRO A 16 14.12 32.48 -10.22
C PRO A 16 12.77 32.61 -10.94
N GLY A 17 12.61 31.91 -12.06
CA GLY A 17 11.34 31.86 -12.77
C GLY A 17 10.23 31.26 -11.89
N THR A 18 8.99 31.67 -12.12
CA THR A 18 7.83 30.99 -11.54
C THR A 18 7.59 29.68 -12.28
N PRO A 19 7.51 28.52 -11.60
CA PRO A 19 7.16 27.27 -12.25
C PRO A 19 5.77 27.40 -12.89
N THR A 20 5.66 26.98 -14.15
CA THR A 20 4.37 26.90 -14.84
C THR A 20 3.68 25.60 -14.42
N GLU A 21 2.36 25.65 -14.22
CA GLU A 21 1.56 24.45 -14.01
C GLU A 21 1.69 23.52 -15.23
N PRO A 22 1.81 22.20 -15.05
CA PRO A 22 1.71 21.27 -16.17
C PRO A 22 0.35 21.42 -16.87
N PRO A 23 0.27 21.15 -18.18
CA PRO A 23 -1.03 21.15 -18.86
C PRO A 23 -1.98 20.13 -18.20
N PRO A 24 -3.30 20.38 -18.27
CA PRO A 24 -4.28 19.42 -17.78
C PRO A 24 -4.04 18.03 -18.36
N GLY A 25 -4.07 17.01 -17.49
CA GLY A 25 -3.99 15.61 -17.92
C GLY A 25 -5.15 15.27 -18.84
N ILE A 26 -4.88 14.50 -19.91
CA ILE A 26 -5.95 13.92 -20.73
C ILE A 26 -6.73 12.97 -19.82
N PRO A 27 -8.07 13.10 -19.72
CA PRO A 27 -8.86 12.18 -18.91
C PRO A 27 -8.60 10.74 -19.40
N PRO A 28 -8.49 9.76 -18.49
CA PRO A 28 -8.45 8.37 -18.91
C PRO A 28 -9.67 8.13 -19.81
N GLY A 29 -9.43 7.72 -21.06
CA GLY A 29 -10.51 7.39 -21.98
C GLY A 29 -11.42 6.33 -21.35
N ASN A 30 -12.69 6.29 -21.71
CA ASN A 30 -13.63 5.27 -21.21
C ASN A 30 -13.16 3.90 -21.70
N PRO A 31 -12.49 3.07 -20.87
CA PRO A 31 -12.14 1.74 -21.28
C PRO A 31 -13.42 0.95 -21.11
N GLN A 32 -14.23 0.84 -22.17
CA GLN A 32 -15.33 -0.10 -22.14
C GLN A 32 -14.67 -1.49 -22.21
N PRO A 33 -14.64 -2.29 -21.13
CA PRO A 33 -14.12 -3.63 -21.25
C PRO A 33 -15.02 -4.40 -22.21
N GLU A 34 -14.44 -4.95 -23.27
CA GLU A 34 -15.12 -5.84 -24.22
C GLU A 34 -15.57 -7.16 -23.56
N ILE A 35 -15.27 -7.34 -22.27
CA ILE A 35 -15.48 -8.58 -21.52
C ILE A 35 -16.97 -8.68 -21.17
N THR A 36 -17.62 -9.67 -21.76
CA THR A 36 -18.98 -10.05 -21.39
C THR A 36 -19.02 -10.45 -19.91
N PRO A 37 -20.06 -10.04 -19.15
CA PRO A 37 -20.22 -10.46 -17.77
C PRO A 37 -20.29 -12.00 -17.69
N PRO A 38 -19.85 -12.60 -16.58
CA PRO A 38 -20.00 -14.05 -16.38
C PRO A 38 -21.47 -14.46 -16.55
N VAL A 39 -21.71 -15.40 -17.46
CA VAL A 39 -23.01 -16.05 -17.61
C VAL A 39 -23.10 -17.24 -16.66
N HIS A 40 -24.24 -17.37 -15.98
CA HIS A 40 -24.52 -18.55 -15.16
C HIS A 40 -25.15 -19.64 -16.01
N GLU A 41 -24.52 -20.82 -16.02
CA GLU A 41 -24.99 -21.96 -16.80
C GLU A 41 -26.18 -22.62 -16.11
N PRO A 42 -27.24 -23.03 -16.84
CA PRO A 42 -28.34 -23.80 -16.28
C PRO A 42 -27.84 -25.11 -15.65
N GLY A 43 -28.02 -25.26 -14.33
CA GLY A 43 -27.56 -26.44 -13.58
C GLY A 43 -26.24 -26.25 -12.83
N GLU A 44 -25.62 -25.06 -12.89
CA GLU A 44 -24.52 -24.70 -11.99
C GLU A 44 -25.03 -24.70 -10.53
N SER A 45 -24.25 -25.28 -9.62
CA SER A 45 -24.55 -25.21 -8.19
C SER A 45 -24.56 -23.75 -7.72
N PRO A 46 -25.45 -23.37 -6.79
CA PRO A 46 -25.44 -22.02 -6.25
C PRO A 46 -24.09 -21.71 -5.60
N ARG A 47 -23.56 -20.51 -5.87
CA ARG A 47 -22.36 -20.02 -5.17
C ARG A 47 -22.68 -19.89 -3.68
N PRO A 48 -21.74 -20.23 -2.79
CA PRO A 48 -21.94 -20.01 -1.36
C PRO A 48 -22.08 -18.51 -1.09
N ASP A 49 -22.93 -18.17 -0.13
CA ASP A 49 -23.09 -16.79 0.32
C ASP A 49 -21.76 -16.28 0.91
N GLU A 50 -21.37 -15.07 0.51
CA GLU A 50 -20.24 -14.39 1.13
C GLU A 50 -20.58 -14.12 2.60
N LEU A 51 -19.77 -14.67 3.51
CA LEU A 51 -19.91 -14.37 4.92
C LEU A 51 -19.64 -12.88 5.15
N PRO A 52 -20.36 -12.23 6.09
CA PRO A 52 -20.03 -10.86 6.48
C PRO A 52 -18.55 -10.76 6.78
N GLY A 53 -17.90 -9.69 6.30
CA GLY A 53 -16.49 -9.43 6.55
C GLY A 53 -16.21 -9.40 8.04
N ARG A 54 -15.76 -10.54 8.59
CA ARG A 54 -15.22 -10.60 9.95
C ARG A 54 -13.83 -10.03 9.85
N MET A 55 -13.69 -8.75 10.20
CA MET A 55 -12.38 -8.23 10.60
C MET A 55 -11.90 -9.14 11.73
N PRO A 56 -10.76 -9.85 11.60
CA PRO A 56 -10.20 -10.51 12.76
C PRO A 56 -9.99 -9.45 13.83
N GLU A 57 -10.45 -9.71 15.06
CA GLU A 57 -10.05 -8.87 16.17
C GLU A 57 -8.51 -8.80 16.16
N GLU A 58 -7.97 -7.58 16.17
CA GLU A 58 -6.54 -7.36 16.33
C GLU A 58 -6.16 -7.92 17.70
N ILE A 59 -5.69 -9.16 17.72
CA ILE A 59 -5.13 -9.75 18.93
C ILE A 59 -3.92 -8.87 19.26
N PRO A 60 -3.86 -8.24 20.45
CA PRO A 60 -2.68 -7.48 20.82
C PRO A 60 -1.46 -8.35 20.60
N THR A 61 -0.47 -7.83 19.86
CA THR A 61 0.82 -8.48 19.73
C THR A 61 1.26 -8.91 21.13
N ARG A 62 1.48 -10.22 21.28
CA ARG A 62 1.91 -10.84 22.52
C ARG A 62 3.01 -9.96 23.13
N GLY A 63 2.68 -9.27 24.22
CA GLY A 63 3.63 -8.44 24.93
C GLY A 63 4.86 -9.27 25.34
N PRO A 64 5.95 -8.63 25.77
CA PRO A 64 7.24 -9.30 25.99
C PRO A 64 7.21 -10.49 26.97
N ASN A 65 6.11 -10.69 27.73
CA ASN A 65 5.92 -11.79 28.68
C ASN A 65 4.71 -12.68 28.35
N GLY A 66 4.34 -12.86 27.09
CA GLY A 66 3.25 -13.77 26.75
C GLY A 66 3.53 -15.23 27.12
N PRO A 67 2.48 -16.07 27.21
CA PRO A 67 2.62 -17.45 27.70
C PRO A 67 3.59 -18.25 26.85
N LEU A 68 4.52 -18.96 27.52
CA LEU A 68 5.53 -19.85 26.95
C LEU A 68 4.95 -21.13 26.31
N THR A 69 3.63 -21.27 26.28
CA THR A 69 2.96 -22.42 25.70
C THR A 69 3.22 -22.42 24.19
N PRO A 70 3.85 -23.46 23.64
CA PRO A 70 4.03 -23.56 22.22
C PRO A 70 2.68 -23.55 21.50
N GLY A 71 2.65 -23.05 20.27
CA GLY A 71 1.46 -23.12 19.43
C GLY A 71 1.01 -24.59 19.21
N PRO A 72 -0.18 -24.80 18.65
CA PRO A 72 -0.76 -26.14 18.48
C PRO A 72 0.09 -27.12 17.65
N ALA A 73 1.10 -26.64 16.93
CA ALA A 73 2.09 -27.47 16.24
C ALA A 73 3.18 -28.06 17.16
N THR A 74 3.21 -27.72 18.45
CA THR A 74 4.16 -28.26 19.42
C THR A 74 3.44 -28.71 20.70
N ASP A 75 2.23 -29.26 20.56
CA ASP A 75 1.71 -30.18 21.58
C ASP A 75 2.61 -31.43 21.55
N ALA A 76 3.67 -31.39 22.35
CA ALA A 76 4.46 -32.57 22.64
C ALA A 76 3.52 -33.52 23.37
N THR A 77 2.98 -34.49 22.63
CA THR A 77 2.17 -35.57 23.18
C THR A 77 2.85 -36.11 24.43
N PRO A 78 2.30 -35.93 25.65
CA PRO A 78 2.75 -36.74 26.75
C PRO A 78 2.19 -38.14 26.44
N ARG A 79 3.02 -39.01 25.85
CA ARG A 79 2.78 -40.45 25.96
C ARG A 79 2.67 -40.74 27.45
N ARG A 80 1.44 -40.90 27.93
CA ARG A 80 1.15 -41.55 29.20
C ARG A 80 0.62 -42.93 28.85
N ASP A 81 1.56 -43.85 28.99
CA ASP A 81 1.43 -45.27 29.27
C ASP A 81 0.00 -45.76 29.55
N HIS A 82 -0.41 -46.75 28.77
CA HIS A 82 -1.51 -47.64 29.12
C HIS A 82 -1.01 -49.08 29.00
N THR A 83 -0.56 -49.63 30.12
CA THR A 83 -0.54 -51.07 30.42
C THR A 83 -0.76 -51.24 31.90
#